data_AF-A0A1Y5RBR8-F1
#
_entry.id   AF-A0A1Y5RBR8-F1
#
_cell.length_a   1.000
_cell.length_b   1.000
_cell.length_c   1.000
_cell.angle_alpha   90.00
_cell.angle_beta   90.00
_cell.angle_gamma   90.00
#
_symmetry.space_group_name_H-M   'P 1'
#
loop_
_entity.id
_entity.type
_entity.pdbx_description
1 polymer ?
#
loop_
_entity_poly.entity_id
_entity_poly.type
_entity_poly.pdbx_seq_one_letter_code
_entity_poly.pdbx_strand_id
1 'polypeptide(L)'
;MIDLRHELAKLAELIDWEFFEREWAGFFPSFVGRPATPPRLIARLLYLQHAFDLSDEAVVARWVENPYYQHFCGETFFQHRARSTHLAHPLAQAHR
;
A
#
# COMPACT_ATOMS: atom_id res chain seq x y z
N MET A 1 1.73 -0.22 19.79
CA MET A 1 3.11 0.20 19.46
C MET A 1 3.76 -0.93 18.69
N ILE A 2 4.36 -0.67 17.53
CA ILE A 2 5.08 -1.69 16.73
C ILE A 2 6.56 -1.73 17.11
N ASP A 3 7.25 -2.83 16.83
CA ASP A 3 8.71 -2.90 16.95
C ASP A 3 9.37 -2.39 15.65
N LEU A 4 10.09 -1.27 15.71
CA LEU A 4 10.78 -0.69 14.55
C LEU A 4 11.95 -1.56 14.05
N ARG A 5 12.36 -2.57 14.82
CA ARG A 5 13.36 -3.56 14.38
C ARG A 5 12.76 -4.64 13.48
N HIS A 6 11.44 -4.67 13.32
CA HIS A 6 10.77 -5.60 12.42
C HIS A 6 11.19 -5.33 10.96
N GLU A 7 11.35 -6.38 10.17
CA GLU A 7 11.90 -6.30 8.81
C GLU A 7 11.10 -5.37 7.89
N LEU A 8 9.75 -5.41 7.95
CA LEU A 8 8.92 -4.46 7.20
C LEU A 8 9.11 -3.01 7.66
N ALA A 9 9.37 -2.74 8.95
CA ALA A 9 9.59 -1.37 9.40
C ALA A 9 10.92 -0.82 8.87
N LYS A 10 12.00 -1.60 8.95
CA LYS A 10 13.29 -1.25 8.34
C LYS A 10 13.17 -1.06 6.83
N LEU A 11 12.49 -1.98 6.15
CA LEU A 11 12.34 -1.92 4.70
C LEU A 11 11.57 -0.68 4.26
N ALA A 12 10.56 -0.24 5.02
CA ALA A 12 9.84 0.99 4.76
C ALA A 12 10.74 2.23 4.78
N GLU A 13 11.84 2.21 5.55
CA GLU A 13 12.80 3.32 5.62
C GLU A 13 13.86 3.27 4.52
N LEU A 14 14.18 2.06 4.01
CA LEU A 14 15.24 1.85 3.03
C LEU A 14 14.82 2.08 1.59
N ILE A 15 13.53 1.94 1.27
CA ILE A 15 13.03 2.09 -0.09
C ILE A 15 12.82 3.58 -0.41
N ASP A 16 13.34 4.03 -1.56
CA ASP A 16 13.01 5.33 -2.14
C ASP A 16 11.57 5.32 -2.69
N TRP A 17 10.62 5.72 -1.85
CA TRP A 17 9.22 5.80 -2.23
C TRP A 17 8.89 6.98 -3.15
N GLU A 18 9.74 8.02 -3.17
CA GLU A 18 9.54 9.18 -4.05
C GLU A 18 9.80 8.82 -5.52
N PHE A 19 10.70 7.87 -5.77
CA PHE A 19 10.87 7.26 -7.08
C PHE A 19 9.53 6.74 -7.63
N PHE A 20 8.79 5.95 -6.85
CA PHE A 20 7.50 5.42 -7.29
C PHE A 20 6.45 6.51 -7.47
N GLU A 21 6.39 7.51 -6.60
CA GLU A 21 5.49 8.65 -6.80
C GLU A 21 5.71 9.35 -8.14
N ARG A 22 6.98 9.58 -8.51
CA ARG A 22 7.33 10.28 -9.75
C ARG A 22 7.14 9.41 -10.97
N GLU A 23 7.74 8.22 -10.98
CA GLU A 23 7.77 7.37 -12.17
C GLU A 23 6.41 6.75 -12.48
N TRP A 24 5.55 6.56 -11.46
CA TRP A 24 4.25 5.92 -11.64
C TRP A 24 3.05 6.88 -11.62
N ALA A 25 3.29 8.20 -11.53
CA ALA A 25 2.24 9.22 -11.50
C ALA A 25 1.20 9.10 -12.63
N GLY A 26 1.63 8.63 -13.81
CA GLY A 26 0.78 8.50 -15.00
C GLY A 26 -0.10 7.25 -15.05
N PHE A 27 0.16 6.22 -14.23
CA PHE A 27 -0.52 4.92 -14.35
C PHE A 27 -1.86 4.86 -13.60
N PHE A 28 -2.07 5.74 -12.62
CA PHE A 28 -3.23 5.69 -11.73
C PHE A 28 -4.05 6.98 -11.79
N PRO A 29 -4.64 7.32 -12.95
CA PRO A 29 -5.38 8.55 -13.12
C PRO A 29 -6.62 8.59 -12.21
N SER A 30 -6.89 9.77 -11.65
CA SER A 30 -8.16 10.07 -11.01
C SER A 30 -9.24 10.27 -12.08
N PHE A 31 -10.32 9.50 -12.01
CA PHE A 31 -11.55 9.82 -12.71
C PHE A 31 -12.46 10.62 -11.74
N VAL A 32 -13.04 11.71 -12.26
CA VAL A 32 -13.82 12.78 -11.61
C VAL A 32 -14.24 12.54 -10.15
N GLY A 33 -13.82 13.45 -9.26
CA GLY A 33 -14.34 13.60 -7.89
C GLY A 33 -13.58 12.84 -6.79
N ARG A 34 -12.61 11.99 -7.16
CA ARG A 34 -11.88 11.16 -6.20
C ARG A 34 -10.36 11.35 -6.32
N PRO A 35 -9.62 11.64 -5.23
CA PRO A 35 -8.17 11.70 -5.30
C PRO A 35 -7.59 10.41 -5.89
N ALA A 36 -6.66 10.54 -6.83
CA ALA A 36 -5.90 9.41 -7.35
C ALA A 36 -5.24 8.68 -6.18
N THR A 37 -5.18 7.36 -6.26
CA THR A 37 -4.49 6.60 -5.21
C THR A 37 -3.00 6.87 -5.38
N PRO A 38 -2.27 7.27 -4.31
CA PRO A 38 -0.86 7.59 -4.43
C PRO A 38 -0.07 6.40 -4.98
N PRO A 39 0.69 6.56 -6.09
CA PRO A 39 1.50 5.48 -6.65
C PRO A 39 2.40 4.77 -5.63
N ARG A 40 2.94 5.48 -4.62
CA ARG A 40 3.72 4.83 -3.55
C ARG A 40 2.92 3.79 -2.77
N LEU A 41 1.63 4.04 -2.54
CA LEU A 41 0.77 3.13 -1.80
C LEU A 41 0.53 1.85 -2.61
N ILE A 42 0.37 1.99 -3.92
CA ILE A 42 0.18 0.86 -4.82
C ILE A 42 1.46 0.02 -4.88
N ALA A 43 2.63 0.65 -5.03
CA ALA A 43 3.92 -0.03 -4.97
C ALA A 43 4.11 -0.83 -3.66
N ARG A 44 3.75 -0.22 -2.52
CA ARG A 44 3.80 -0.87 -1.20
C ARG A 44 2.89 -2.10 -1.12
N LEU A 45 1.66 -1.98 -1.62
CA LEU A 45 0.71 -3.10 -1.62
C LEU A 45 1.14 -4.22 -2.57
N LEU A 46 1.62 -3.89 -3.77
CA LEU A 46 2.15 -4.88 -4.72
C LEU A 46 3.36 -5.62 -4.15
N TYR A 47 4.25 -4.91 -3.45
CA TYR A 47 5.35 -5.55 -2.72
C TYR A 47 4.82 -6.58 -1.72
N LEU A 48 3.83 -6.22 -0.90
CA LEU A 48 3.25 -7.14 0.08
C LEU A 48 2.55 -8.32 -0.57
N GLN A 49 1.88 -8.12 -1.72
CA GLN A 49 1.28 -9.21 -2.48
C GLN A 49 2.33 -10.22 -2.94
N HIS A 50 3.39 -9.74 -3.59
CA HIS A 50 4.42 -10.62 -4.12
C HIS A 50 5.28 -11.26 -3.04
N ALA A 51 5.66 -10.51 -1.99
CA ALA A 51 6.52 -11.02 -0.94
C ALA A 51 5.85 -12.08 -0.05
N PHE A 52 4.51 -12.06 0.04
CA PHE A 52 3.73 -12.95 0.91
C PHE A 52 2.72 -13.82 0.17
N ASP A 53 2.78 -13.89 -1.16
CA ASP A 53 1.88 -14.67 -2.02
C ASP A 53 0.39 -14.41 -1.72
N LEU A 54 0.01 -13.14 -1.73
CA LEU A 54 -1.35 -12.68 -1.41
C LEU A 54 -2.06 -12.20 -2.68
N SER A 55 -3.37 -12.49 -2.78
CA SER A 55 -4.26 -11.83 -3.73
C SER A 55 -4.54 -10.38 -3.32
N ASP A 56 -5.15 -9.61 -4.24
CA ASP A 56 -5.63 -8.25 -3.99
C ASP A 56 -6.54 -8.17 -2.75
N GLU A 57 -7.45 -9.12 -2.58
CA GLU A 57 -8.36 -9.17 -1.43
C GLU A 57 -7.62 -9.58 -0.16
N ALA A 58 -6.72 -10.55 -0.25
CA ALA A 58 -5.98 -11.07 0.89
C ALA A 58 -5.01 -10.03 1.47
N VAL A 59 -4.34 -9.24 0.61
CA VAL A 59 -3.47 -8.16 1.08
C VAL A 59 -4.27 -7.06 1.79
N VAL A 60 -5.46 -6.73 1.28
CA VAL A 60 -6.34 -5.74 1.92
C VAL A 60 -6.87 -6.25 3.26
N ALA A 61 -7.30 -7.51 3.34
CA ALA A 61 -7.76 -8.12 4.58
C ALA A 61 -6.63 -8.13 5.64
N ARG A 62 -5.44 -8.58 5.26
CA ARG A 62 -4.28 -8.66 6.16
C ARG A 62 -3.75 -7.28 6.57
N TRP A 63 -3.89 -6.28 5.70
CA TRP A 63 -3.57 -4.89 6.04
C TRP A 63 -4.44 -4.36 7.18
N VAL A 64 -5.73 -4.69 7.23
CA VAL A 64 -6.64 -4.24 8.31
C VAL A 64 -6.23 -4.81 9.66
N GLU A 65 -5.69 -6.02 9.68
CA GLU A 65 -5.37 -6.75 10.91
C GLU A 65 -3.92 -6.56 11.37
N ASN A 66 -3.01 -6.17 10.46
CA ASN A 66 -1.57 -6.18 10.73
C ASN A 66 -0.98 -4.76 10.79
N PRO A 67 -0.56 -4.29 11.99
CA PRO A 67 0.01 -2.94 12.14
C PRO A 67 1.34 -2.76 11.40
N TYR A 68 2.11 -3.82 11.12
CA TYR A 68 3.32 -3.72 10.31
C TYR A 68 3.01 -3.47 8.83
N TYR A 69 1.91 -4.03 8.31
CA TYR A 69 1.47 -3.78 6.93
C TYR A 69 1.01 -2.33 6.78
N GLN A 70 0.27 -1.83 7.78
CA GLN A 70 -0.17 -0.43 7.81
C GLN A 70 1.00 0.54 7.91
N HIS A 71 1.96 0.26 8.79
CA HIS A 71 3.17 1.07 8.92
C HIS A 71 4.01 1.07 7.64
N PHE A 72 4.22 -0.11 7.03
CA PHE A 72 4.89 -0.23 5.72
C PHE A 72 4.15 0.59 4.64
N CYS A 73 2.82 0.61 4.70
CA CYS A 73 1.97 1.41 3.83
C CYS A 73 1.97 2.92 4.15
N GLY A 74 2.52 3.35 5.28
CA GLY A 74 2.68 4.76 5.66
C GLY A 74 1.67 5.27 6.68
N GLU A 75 0.88 4.40 7.30
CA GLU A 75 -0.03 4.79 8.38
C GLU A 75 0.75 5.06 9.67
N THR A 76 0.48 6.20 10.30
CA THR A 76 1.04 6.56 11.61
C THR A 76 0.21 6.02 12.77
N PHE A 77 -1.09 5.75 12.52
CA PHE A 77 -2.04 5.22 13.49
C PHE A 77 -2.69 3.96 12.95
N PHE A 78 -3.03 3.02 13.84
CA PHE A 78 -3.68 1.79 13.44
C PHE A 78 -5.11 2.06 12.94
N GLN A 79 -5.41 1.59 11.74
CA GLN A 79 -6.70 1.70 11.07
C GLN A 79 -7.45 0.38 11.19
N HIS A 80 -8.65 0.40 11.77
CA HIS A 80 -9.47 -0.81 11.92
C HIS A 80 -10.30 -1.15 10.68
N ARG A 81 -10.25 -0.32 9.65
CA ARG A 81 -10.97 -0.53 8.39
C ARG A 81 -10.11 -0.04 7.23
N ALA A 82 -10.06 -0.84 6.17
CA ALA A 82 -9.60 -0.35 4.88
C ALA A 82 -10.53 0.80 4.48
N ARG A 83 -9.96 1.93 4.04
CA ARG A 83 -10.76 3.01 3.47
C ARG A 83 -11.39 2.44 2.20
N SER A 84 -12.66 2.01 2.28
CA SER A 84 -13.30 0.88 1.56
C SER A 84 -13.40 0.99 0.04
N THR A 85 -12.69 1.91 -0.58
CA THR A 85 -12.62 2.10 -2.02
C THR A 85 -11.18 2.35 -2.50
N HIS A 86 -10.21 2.67 -1.62
CA HIS A 86 -8.87 3.18 -1.99
C HIS A 86 -7.80 2.11 -2.16
N LEU A 87 -7.95 0.91 -1.57
CA LEU A 87 -6.91 -0.12 -1.63
C LEU A 87 -7.20 -1.20 -2.69
N ALA A 88 -8.44 -1.68 -2.82
CA ALA A 88 -8.77 -2.79 -3.73
C ALA A 88 -8.84 -2.38 -5.21
N HIS A 89 -9.44 -1.22 -5.51
CA HIS A 89 -9.66 -0.79 -6.90
C HIS A 89 -8.37 -0.51 -7.69
N PRO A 90 -7.35 0.16 -7.12
CA PRO A 90 -6.11 0.44 -7.84
C PRO A 90 -5.24 -0.79 -8.06
N LEU A 91 -5.32 -1.78 -7.17
CA LEU A 91 -4.62 -3.06 -7.34
C LEU A 91 -5.14 -3.82 -8.57
N ALA A 92 -6.46 -3.90 -8.71
CA ALA A 92 -7.09 -4.47 -9.90
C ALA A 92 -6.81 -3.69 -11.21
N GLN A 93 -6.30 -2.45 -11.12
CA GLN A 93 -5.81 -1.70 -12.28
C GLN A 93 -4.32 -1.96 -12.55
N ALA A 94 -3.50 -2.16 -11.51
CA ALA A 94 -2.08 -2.42 -11.63
C ALA A 94 -1.74 -3.76 -12.31
N HIS A 95 -2.68 -4.70 -12.30
CA HIS A 95 -2.53 -6.01 -12.95
C HIS A 95 -3.04 -6.05 -14.41
N ARG A 96 -3.42 -4.91 -15.00
CA ARG A 96 -3.82 -4.81 -16.43
C ARG A 96 -2.73 -4.18 -17.26
#